data_AF-C2EH04-F1
#
_entry.id   AF-C2EH04-F1
#
_cell.length_a   1.000
_cell.length_b   1.000
_cell.length_c   1.000
_cell.angle_alpha   90.00
_cell.angle_beta   90.00
_cell.angle_gamma   90.00
#
_symmetry.space_group_name_H-M   'P 1'
#
loop_
_entity.id
_entity.type
_entity.pdbx_description
1 polymer ?
#
loop_
_entity_poly.entity_id
_entity_poly.type
_entity_poly.pdbx_seq_one_letter_code
_entity_poly.pdbx_strand_id
1 'polypeptide(L)'
;MQAILILAHKNIEHVTKLATILHNNFEVYIHFDKKMNIPENYKQILDKKNIHYISKIDVHWGSWSIGAATVLLMKEVLKNRQIEYIHVISGQDWLTIPSKNIYDKFIDNDRIYMTYSKAKNVKKKGESIILWQKYYFNYDKINRRSTFGKIYHRGLLLIQSLLRINKFKKLGINLEIYSGENWVDMPRDAVEYCINYLESHPNLLKMLQTGCFSDEFWMQTILCNSPEFKQRIVKNHHRYIKWQKQHGSYPAILDMSDFDNIINGDYIFARKFENPYSDELITQLNRNNK
;
A
#
# COMPACT_ATOMS: atom_id res chain seq x y z
N MET A 1 16.32 -13.45 5.71
CA MET A 1 16.41 -11.95 5.75
C MET A 1 15.03 -11.33 5.52
N GLN A 2 14.85 -10.04 5.80
CA GLN A 2 13.56 -9.35 5.61
C GLN A 2 13.74 -8.05 4.80
N ALA A 3 12.67 -7.60 4.14
CA ALA A 3 12.70 -6.42 3.30
C ALA A 3 11.51 -5.47 3.48
N ILE A 4 11.78 -4.17 3.36
CA ILE A 4 10.75 -3.13 3.33
C ILE A 4 10.62 -2.58 1.91
N LEU A 5 9.40 -2.59 1.38
CA LEU A 5 9.01 -1.96 0.12
C LEU A 5 8.29 -0.64 0.42
N ILE A 6 8.86 0.49 0.00
CA ILE A 6 8.34 1.83 0.26
C ILE A 6 7.76 2.43 -1.01
N LEU A 7 6.46 2.76 -0.99
CA LEU A 7 5.79 3.51 -2.06
C LEU A 7 5.77 5.01 -1.74
N ALA A 8 6.58 5.80 -2.44
CA ALA A 8 6.77 7.23 -2.18
C ALA A 8 6.30 8.09 -3.37
N HIS A 9 5.56 9.16 -3.08
CA HIS A 9 5.08 10.12 -4.11
C HIS A 9 5.32 11.60 -3.72
N LYS A 10 5.92 11.86 -2.56
CA LYS A 10 6.30 13.19 -2.07
C LYS A 10 7.30 13.08 -0.91
N ASN A 11 7.86 14.23 -0.52
CA ASN A 11 8.72 14.42 0.64
C ASN A 11 9.93 13.47 0.71
N ILE A 12 10.92 13.71 -0.16
CA ILE A 12 12.12 12.88 -0.30
C ILE A 12 12.95 12.87 0.98
N GLU A 13 13.01 13.98 1.71
CA GLU A 13 13.75 14.06 2.96
C GLU A 13 13.19 13.07 3.99
N HIS A 14 11.87 13.10 4.21
CA HIS A 14 11.18 12.16 5.10
C HIS A 14 11.43 10.71 4.69
N VAL A 15 11.24 10.40 3.40
CA VAL A 15 11.43 9.04 2.87
C VAL A 15 12.88 8.57 3.04
N THR A 16 13.86 9.44 2.81
CA THR A 16 15.28 9.10 2.95
C THR A 16 15.64 8.84 4.42
N LYS A 17 15.12 9.65 5.35
CA LYS A 17 15.29 9.42 6.80
C LYS A 17 14.67 8.10 7.24
N LEU A 18 13.42 7.84 6.84
CA LEU A 18 12.72 6.58 7.11
C LEU A 18 13.51 5.38 6.60
N ALA A 19 13.90 5.40 5.32
CA ALA A 19 14.66 4.33 4.69
C ALA A 19 16.01 4.09 5.37
N THR A 20 16.70 5.16 5.78
CA THR A 20 17.97 5.07 6.51
C THR A 20 17.83 4.38 7.87
N ILE A 21 16.74 4.64 8.60
CA ILE A 21 16.47 4.00 9.91
C ILE A 21 16.15 2.51 9.72
N LEU A 22 15.35 2.17 8.71
CA LEU A 22 14.97 0.80 8.40
C LEU A 22 16.14 -0.03 7.87
N HIS A 23 17.02 0.58 7.08
CA HIS A 23 18.19 -0.09 6.49
C HIS A 23 19.11 -0.74 7.53
N ASN A 24 19.08 -0.30 8.79
CA ASN A 24 19.87 -0.91 9.86
C ASN A 24 19.51 -2.39 10.12
N ASN A 25 18.28 -2.82 9.81
CA ASN A 25 17.81 -4.19 10.05
C ASN A 25 17.19 -4.86 8.81
N PHE A 26 16.81 -4.07 7.79
CA PHE A 26 16.10 -4.56 6.62
C PHE A 26 16.83 -4.21 5.32
N GLU A 27 16.62 -5.02 4.30
CA GLU A 27 16.86 -4.58 2.93
C GLU A 27 15.73 -3.63 2.50
N VAL A 28 16.06 -2.48 1.91
CA VAL A 28 15.07 -1.44 1.63
C VAL A 28 15.00 -1.18 0.13
N TYR A 29 13.77 -1.24 -0.37
CA TYR A 29 13.42 -0.98 -1.76
C TYR A 29 12.40 0.13 -1.85
N ILE A 30 12.70 1.18 -2.60
CA ILE A 30 11.85 2.36 -2.71
C ILE A 30 11.37 2.51 -4.13
N HIS A 31 10.06 2.67 -4.31
CA HIS A 31 9.52 3.25 -5.53
C HIS A 31 9.25 4.73 -5.29
N PHE A 32 9.97 5.59 -5.99
CA PHE A 32 9.60 6.99 -6.11
C PHE A 32 8.70 7.14 -7.34
N ASP A 33 7.54 7.76 -7.19
CA ASP A 33 6.67 8.13 -8.32
C ASP A 33 7.52 8.79 -9.42
N LYS A 34 7.33 8.36 -10.68
CA LYS A 34 8.07 8.85 -11.85
C LYS A 34 8.10 10.37 -11.95
N LYS A 35 7.09 11.06 -11.40
CA LYS A 35 7.00 12.53 -11.39
C LYS A 35 7.92 13.19 -10.36
N MET A 36 8.50 12.45 -9.44
CA MET A 36 9.40 12.98 -8.42
C MET A 36 10.79 13.22 -9.01
N ASN A 37 11.28 14.46 -8.88
CA ASN A 37 12.70 14.74 -9.05
C ASN A 37 13.45 14.32 -7.79
N ILE A 38 14.45 13.45 -7.89
CA ILE A 38 15.30 13.02 -6.76
C ILE A 38 16.61 13.80 -6.81
N PRO A 39 16.82 14.77 -5.90
CA PRO A 39 18.06 15.54 -5.86
C PRO A 39 19.28 14.66 -5.58
N GLU A 40 20.43 15.05 -6.13
CA GLU A 40 21.66 14.24 -6.11
C GLU A 40 22.18 13.96 -4.69
N ASN A 41 22.05 14.93 -3.78
CA ASN A 41 22.43 14.75 -2.37
C ASN A 41 21.64 13.61 -1.70
N TYR A 42 20.37 13.38 -2.07
CA TYR A 42 19.59 12.27 -1.54
C TYR A 42 19.96 10.94 -2.20
N LYS A 43 20.25 10.92 -3.50
CA LYS A 43 20.77 9.71 -4.17
C LYS A 43 22.06 9.23 -3.52
N GLN A 44 23.02 10.15 -3.30
CA GLN A 44 24.28 9.83 -2.63
C GLN A 44 24.08 9.20 -1.24
N ILE A 45 23.08 9.65 -0.48
CA ILE A 45 22.75 9.05 0.83
C ILE A 45 22.22 7.62 0.66
N LEU A 46 21.30 7.41 -0.30
CA LEU A 46 20.71 6.11 -0.57
C LEU A 46 21.76 5.12 -1.12
N ASP A 47 22.58 5.54 -2.08
CA ASP A 47 23.63 4.75 -2.70
C ASP A 47 24.71 4.35 -1.68
N LYS A 48 25.14 5.29 -0.83
CA LYS A 48 26.12 5.00 0.25
C LYS A 48 25.63 3.92 1.22
N LYS A 49 24.31 3.73 1.33
CA LYS A 49 23.67 2.72 2.18
C LYS A 49 23.18 1.52 1.38
N ASN A 50 23.51 1.40 0.09
CA ASN A 50 22.98 0.34 -0.77
C ASN A 50 21.45 0.21 -0.69
N ILE A 51 20.73 1.32 -0.53
CA ILE A 51 19.27 1.34 -0.52
C ILE A 51 18.80 1.34 -1.97
N HIS A 52 18.03 0.34 -2.36
CA HIS A 52 17.53 0.19 -3.71
C HIS A 52 16.39 1.17 -3.97
N TYR A 53 16.44 1.92 -5.08
CA TYR A 53 15.34 2.77 -5.49
C TYR A 53 15.06 2.71 -6.99
N ILE A 54 13.79 2.83 -7.36
CA ILE A 54 13.30 2.76 -8.74
C ILE A 54 12.27 3.86 -8.95
N SER A 55 12.29 4.52 -10.12
CA SER A 55 11.30 5.53 -10.49
C SER A 55 10.79 5.33 -11.91
N LYS A 56 9.91 4.33 -12.10
CA LYS A 56 9.43 3.89 -13.43
C LYS A 56 7.93 4.07 -13.66
N ILE A 57 7.13 4.14 -12.59
CA ILE A 57 5.66 4.15 -12.68
C ILE A 57 5.15 5.54 -12.32
N ASP A 58 4.33 6.11 -13.19
CA ASP A 58 3.62 7.36 -12.93
C ASP A 58 2.36 7.06 -12.12
N VAL A 59 2.39 7.42 -10.83
CA VAL A 59 1.38 6.99 -9.87
C VAL A 59 0.19 7.95 -9.85
N HIS A 60 -0.99 7.41 -10.14
CA HIS A 60 -2.27 8.09 -10.17
C HIS A 60 -3.20 7.53 -9.10
N TRP A 61 -3.65 8.39 -8.19
CA TRP A 61 -4.53 7.98 -7.10
C TRP A 61 -5.85 7.40 -7.61
N GLY A 62 -6.15 6.18 -7.16
CA GLY A 62 -7.35 5.44 -7.54
C GLY A 62 -7.24 4.64 -8.84
N SER A 63 -6.10 4.69 -9.55
CA SER A 63 -5.81 3.81 -10.68
C SER A 63 -5.03 2.56 -10.23
N TRP A 64 -4.74 1.65 -11.17
CA TRP A 64 -3.90 0.47 -10.92
C TRP A 64 -2.42 0.81 -10.66
N SER A 65 -1.98 2.01 -10.98
CA SER A 65 -0.57 2.42 -10.90
C SER A 65 0.09 2.20 -9.54
N ILE A 66 -0.64 2.32 -8.42
CA ILE A 66 -0.13 2.00 -7.06
C ILE A 66 0.15 0.49 -6.95
N GLY A 67 -0.78 -0.35 -7.42
CA GLY A 67 -0.59 -1.80 -7.49
C GLY A 67 0.55 -2.18 -8.43
N ALA A 68 0.68 -1.51 -9.57
CA ALA A 68 1.79 -1.72 -10.51
C ALA A 68 3.15 -1.36 -9.91
N ALA A 69 3.25 -0.27 -9.14
CA ALA A 69 4.46 0.08 -8.40
C ALA A 69 4.79 -0.96 -7.32
N THR A 70 3.76 -1.48 -6.63
CA THR A 70 3.92 -2.55 -5.63
C THR A 70 4.44 -3.85 -6.28
N VAL A 71 3.83 -4.27 -7.40
CA VAL A 71 4.27 -5.42 -8.20
C VAL A 71 5.71 -5.25 -8.69
N LEU A 72 6.10 -4.05 -9.12
CA LEU A 72 7.46 -3.75 -9.56
C LEU A 72 8.47 -3.94 -8.42
N LEU A 73 8.19 -3.43 -7.21
CA LEU A 73 9.05 -3.63 -6.05
C LEU A 73 9.10 -5.09 -5.60
N MET A 74 7.95 -5.78 -5.60
CA MET A 74 7.87 -7.21 -5.27
C MET A 74 8.70 -8.07 -6.25
N LYS A 75 8.70 -7.77 -7.54
CA LYS A 75 9.56 -8.45 -8.51
C LYS A 75 11.04 -8.15 -8.29
N GLU A 76 11.38 -6.94 -7.89
CA GLU A 76 12.77 -6.57 -7.62
C GLU A 76 13.30 -7.31 -6.38
N VAL A 77 12.56 -7.26 -5.27
CA VAL A 77 12.97 -7.89 -4.00
C VAL A 77 13.10 -9.41 -4.13
N LEU A 78 12.25 -10.06 -4.94
CA LEU A 78 12.30 -11.51 -5.15
C LEU A 78 13.58 -11.99 -5.87
N LYS A 79 14.36 -11.10 -6.50
CA LYS A 79 15.66 -11.44 -7.08
C LYS A 79 16.67 -11.84 -6.02
N ASN A 80 16.59 -11.29 -4.81
CA ASN A 80 17.37 -11.75 -3.68
C ASN A 80 16.68 -12.94 -3.00
N ARG A 81 17.28 -14.14 -3.16
CA ARG A 81 16.75 -15.39 -2.61
C ARG A 81 16.82 -15.48 -1.08
N GLN A 82 17.60 -14.63 -0.43
CA GLN A 82 17.76 -14.62 1.03
C GLN A 82 16.62 -13.89 1.75
N ILE A 83 15.80 -13.11 1.04
CA ILE A 83 14.68 -12.38 1.62
C ILE A 83 13.47 -13.29 1.75
N GLU A 84 13.09 -13.60 2.98
CA GLU A 84 12.03 -14.56 3.33
C GLU A 84 10.72 -13.87 3.72
N TYR A 85 10.78 -12.59 4.11
CA TYR A 85 9.62 -11.85 4.59
C TYR A 85 9.63 -10.39 4.12
N ILE A 86 8.48 -9.88 3.70
CA ILE A 86 8.35 -8.62 2.95
C ILE A 86 7.24 -7.75 3.55
N HIS A 87 7.55 -6.47 3.76
CA HIS A 87 6.63 -5.47 4.30
C HIS A 87 6.36 -4.38 3.27
N VAL A 88 5.10 -4.07 2.98
CA VAL A 88 4.74 -2.97 2.08
C VAL A 88 4.25 -1.79 2.90
N ILE A 89 4.98 -0.67 2.81
CA ILE A 89 4.66 0.59 3.48
C ILE A 89 4.61 1.73 2.44
N SER A 90 4.18 2.91 2.85
CA SER A 90 4.35 4.13 2.07
C SER A 90 5.45 5.02 2.62
N GLY A 91 5.86 5.98 1.79
CA GLY A 91 6.72 7.08 2.20
C GLY A 91 6.11 8.06 3.20
N GLN A 92 4.87 7.88 3.66
CA GLN A 92 4.25 8.69 4.73
C GLN A 92 4.00 7.90 6.02
N ASP A 93 4.50 6.66 6.09
CA ASP A 93 4.50 5.92 7.34
C ASP A 93 5.71 6.36 8.19
N TRP A 94 5.66 6.09 9.50
CA TRP A 94 6.80 6.19 10.40
C TRP A 94 6.77 5.05 11.42
N LEU A 95 7.94 4.71 11.99
CA LEU A 95 8.07 3.65 12.98
C LEU A 95 7.50 4.11 14.33
N THR A 96 6.79 3.21 14.99
CA THR A 96 6.26 3.41 16.35
C THR A 96 7.06 2.67 17.42
N ILE A 97 7.85 1.67 16.98
CA ILE A 97 8.78 0.89 17.79
C ILE A 97 10.16 0.81 17.10
N PRO A 98 11.25 0.46 17.80
CA PRO A 98 12.57 0.32 17.20
C PRO A 98 12.59 -0.65 16.01
N SER A 99 13.33 -0.33 14.94
CA SER A 99 13.36 -1.16 13.72
C SER A 99 13.82 -2.60 13.97
N LYS A 100 14.68 -2.82 14.97
CA LYS A 100 15.08 -4.17 15.39
C LYS A 100 13.91 -4.98 15.96
N ASN A 101 13.07 -4.37 16.80
CA ASN A 101 11.91 -5.05 17.39
C ASN A 101 10.90 -5.45 16.30
N ILE A 102 10.78 -4.64 15.25
CA ILE A 102 9.98 -4.99 14.07
C ILE A 102 10.57 -6.25 13.44
N TYR A 103 11.87 -6.26 13.14
CA TYR A 103 12.55 -7.39 12.52
C TYR A 103 12.36 -8.67 13.35
N ASP A 104 12.64 -8.59 14.66
CA ASP A 104 12.54 -9.72 15.58
C ASP A 104 11.11 -10.32 15.62
N LYS A 105 10.07 -9.50 15.49
CA LYS A 105 8.65 -9.94 15.48
C LYS A 105 8.29 -10.83 14.28
N PHE A 106 9.05 -10.77 13.18
CA PHE A 106 8.77 -11.53 11.95
C PHE A 106 9.82 -12.60 11.63
N ILE A 107 10.77 -12.86 12.54
CA ILE A 107 11.66 -14.02 12.43
C ILE A 107 10.81 -15.30 12.45
N ASP A 108 11.08 -16.22 11.52
CA ASP A 108 10.39 -17.51 11.37
C ASP A 108 8.85 -17.40 11.26
N ASN A 109 8.34 -16.25 10.82
CA ASN A 109 6.91 -15.99 10.73
C ASN A 109 6.37 -16.43 9.37
N ASP A 110 5.36 -17.31 9.39
CA ASP A 110 4.68 -17.79 8.20
C ASP A 110 3.34 -17.07 7.93
N ARG A 111 2.91 -16.15 8.81
CA ARG A 111 1.60 -15.51 8.72
C ARG A 111 1.60 -14.35 7.74
N ILE A 112 0.43 -14.07 7.17
CA ILE A 112 0.17 -12.93 6.29
C ILE A 112 -0.65 -11.91 7.10
N TYR A 113 -0.11 -10.72 7.32
CA TYR A 113 -0.80 -9.64 8.02
C TYR A 113 -1.38 -8.68 6.99
N MET A 114 -2.70 -8.77 6.79
CA MET A 114 -3.43 -7.83 5.95
C MET A 114 -4.89 -7.76 6.36
N THR A 115 -5.53 -6.61 6.15
CA THR A 115 -6.98 -6.52 6.28
C THR A 115 -7.68 -7.04 5.03
N TYR A 116 -8.85 -7.63 5.23
CA TYR A 116 -9.72 -7.99 4.11
C TYR A 116 -11.20 -8.04 4.52
N SER A 117 -12.06 -7.81 3.55
CA SER A 117 -13.52 -7.96 3.62
C SER A 117 -14.04 -8.34 2.24
N LYS A 118 -15.15 -9.10 2.19
CA LYS A 118 -15.83 -9.36 0.91
C LYS A 118 -16.33 -8.03 0.35
N ALA A 119 -15.90 -7.65 -0.85
CA ALA A 119 -16.18 -6.33 -1.42
C ALA A 119 -17.69 -6.07 -1.58
N LYS A 120 -18.49 -7.12 -1.80
CA LYS A 120 -19.96 -7.03 -1.87
C LYS A 120 -20.64 -6.61 -0.56
N ASN A 121 -19.95 -6.77 0.58
CA ASN A 121 -20.45 -6.43 1.91
C ASN A 121 -19.99 -5.05 2.40
N VAL A 122 -19.15 -4.35 1.63
CA VAL A 122 -18.54 -3.08 2.06
C VAL A 122 -19.15 -1.92 1.28
N LYS A 123 -19.51 -0.86 2.01
CA LYS A 123 -19.93 0.42 1.45
C LYS A 123 -19.01 1.53 1.93
N LYS A 124 -18.46 2.33 1.01
CA LYS A 124 -17.69 3.54 1.32
C LYS A 124 -18.51 4.76 0.87
N LYS A 125 -18.91 5.62 1.81
CA LYS A 125 -19.76 6.81 1.54
C LYS A 125 -21.05 6.48 0.75
N GLY A 126 -21.74 5.41 1.17
CA GLY A 126 -22.96 4.91 0.54
C GLY A 126 -22.76 4.09 -0.73
N GLU A 127 -21.55 4.03 -1.28
CA GLU A 127 -21.25 3.33 -2.52
C GLU A 127 -20.76 1.91 -2.26
N SER A 128 -21.36 0.93 -2.94
CA SER A 128 -20.91 -0.47 -2.87
C SER A 128 -19.61 -0.64 -3.64
N ILE A 129 -18.53 -0.98 -2.94
CA ILE A 129 -17.20 -1.00 -3.53
C ILE A 129 -16.99 -2.15 -4.52
N ILE A 130 -17.88 -3.15 -4.54
CA ILE A 130 -17.88 -4.16 -5.61
C ILE A 130 -18.02 -3.51 -6.99
N LEU A 131 -18.72 -2.37 -7.09
CA LEU A 131 -18.87 -1.62 -8.33
C LEU A 131 -17.54 -1.07 -8.83
N TRP A 132 -16.57 -0.79 -7.94
CA TRP A 132 -15.24 -0.29 -8.30
C TRP A 132 -14.46 -1.27 -9.18
N GLN A 133 -14.73 -2.57 -9.00
CA GLN A 133 -14.15 -3.63 -9.81
C GLN A 133 -15.12 -4.16 -10.87
N LYS A 134 -16.44 -4.04 -10.68
CA LYS A 134 -17.44 -4.48 -11.69
C LYS A 134 -17.54 -3.53 -12.87
N TYR A 135 -17.21 -2.26 -12.68
CA TYR A 135 -17.30 -1.20 -13.69
C TYR A 135 -15.94 -0.77 -14.22
N TYR A 136 -15.95 -0.01 -15.31
CA TYR A 136 -14.78 0.56 -15.94
C TYR A 136 -14.51 1.97 -15.40
N PHE A 137 -13.24 2.25 -15.12
CA PHE A 137 -12.73 3.56 -14.74
C PHE A 137 -11.43 3.83 -15.47
N ASN A 138 -11.11 5.11 -15.69
CA ASN A 138 -9.90 5.55 -16.40
C ASN A 138 -9.11 6.57 -15.58
N TYR A 139 -8.73 6.18 -14.35
CA TYR A 139 -8.03 7.06 -13.44
C TYR A 139 -6.54 7.26 -13.74
N ASP A 140 -5.99 6.52 -14.72
CA ASP A 140 -4.68 6.82 -15.30
C ASP A 140 -4.70 8.11 -16.14
N LYS A 141 -5.87 8.55 -16.62
CA LYS A 141 -6.03 9.81 -17.38
C LYS A 141 -6.82 10.86 -16.63
N ILE A 142 -7.79 10.44 -15.82
CA ILE A 142 -8.67 11.35 -15.08
C ILE A 142 -8.21 11.47 -13.64
N ASN A 143 -7.83 12.68 -13.23
CA ASN A 143 -7.53 12.97 -11.83
C ASN A 143 -8.81 12.89 -10.99
N ARG A 144 -9.00 11.75 -10.30
CA ARG A 144 -10.15 11.48 -9.43
C ARG A 144 -10.32 12.49 -8.29
N ARG A 145 -9.25 13.14 -7.83
CA ARG A 145 -9.30 14.11 -6.71
C ARG A 145 -9.81 15.48 -7.14
N SER A 146 -9.72 15.82 -8.44
CA SER A 146 -10.24 17.07 -8.99
C SER A 146 -11.77 17.18 -8.88
N THR A 147 -12.30 18.40 -8.98
CA THR A 147 -13.76 18.64 -9.00
C THR A 147 -14.43 17.91 -10.17
N PHE A 148 -13.85 18.03 -11.37
CA PHE A 148 -14.30 17.28 -12.54
C PHE A 148 -14.25 15.77 -12.32
N GLY A 149 -13.14 15.25 -11.77
CA GLY A 149 -12.99 13.81 -11.50
C GLY A 149 -14.02 13.25 -10.50
N LYS A 150 -14.47 14.06 -9.53
CA LYS A 150 -15.56 13.70 -8.61
C LYS A 150 -16.90 13.59 -9.34
N ILE A 151 -17.21 14.54 -10.22
CA ILE A 151 -18.43 14.54 -11.05
C ILE A 151 -18.40 13.35 -12.02
N TYR A 152 -17.29 13.19 -12.74
CA TYR A 152 -17.03 12.08 -13.66
C TYR A 152 -17.28 10.73 -12.99
N HIS A 153 -16.74 10.51 -11.78
CA HIS A 153 -16.95 9.26 -11.05
C HIS A 153 -18.44 8.97 -10.78
N ARG A 154 -19.20 9.95 -10.29
CA ARG A 154 -20.63 9.75 -9.98
C ARG A 154 -21.46 9.53 -11.24
N GLY A 155 -21.23 10.32 -12.29
CA GLY A 155 -21.90 10.14 -13.59
C GLY A 155 -21.59 8.78 -14.21
N LEU A 156 -20.33 8.36 -14.16
CA LEU A 156 -19.89 7.08 -14.73
C LEU A 156 -20.49 5.87 -13.99
N LEU A 157 -20.63 5.94 -12.66
CA LEU A 157 -21.34 4.92 -11.88
C LEU A 157 -22.81 4.82 -12.30
N LEU A 158 -23.48 5.97 -12.44
CA LEU A 158 -24.90 6.03 -12.84
C LEU A 158 -25.10 5.42 -14.23
N ILE A 159 -24.34 5.90 -15.22
CA ILE A 159 -24.44 5.43 -16.61
C ILE A 159 -24.17 3.93 -16.71
N GLN A 160 -23.10 3.43 -16.07
CA GLN A 160 -22.77 2.00 -16.12
C GLN A 160 -23.80 1.13 -15.40
N SER A 161 -24.47 1.66 -14.37
CA SER A 161 -25.58 0.97 -13.70
C SER A 161 -26.82 0.89 -14.59
N LEU A 162 -27.18 1.99 -15.27
CA LEU A 162 -28.28 2.02 -16.23
C LEU A 162 -28.04 1.06 -17.40
N LEU A 163 -26.80 1.03 -17.92
CA LEU A 163 -26.37 0.11 -18.98
C LEU A 163 -26.11 -1.33 -18.49
N ARG A 164 -26.32 -1.61 -17.20
CA ARG A 164 -26.12 -2.94 -16.57
C ARG A 164 -24.75 -3.55 -16.87
N ILE A 165 -23.70 -2.73 -16.90
CA ILE A 165 -22.33 -3.16 -17.19
C ILE A 165 -21.90 -4.24 -16.18
N ASN A 166 -21.26 -5.29 -16.68
CA ASN A 166 -20.72 -6.34 -15.84
C ASN A 166 -19.35 -6.79 -16.37
N LYS A 167 -18.30 -6.11 -15.92
CA LYS A 167 -16.91 -6.42 -16.29
C LYS A 167 -16.51 -7.83 -15.84
N PHE A 168 -17.02 -8.31 -14.70
CA PHE A 168 -16.75 -9.67 -14.23
C PHE A 168 -17.23 -10.72 -15.23
N LYS A 169 -18.49 -10.60 -15.70
CA LYS A 169 -19.02 -11.50 -16.74
C LYS A 169 -18.23 -11.39 -18.05
N LYS A 170 -17.91 -10.16 -18.49
CA LYS A 170 -17.18 -9.92 -19.74
C LYS A 170 -15.75 -10.48 -19.72
N LEU A 171 -15.07 -10.44 -18.57
CA LEU A 171 -13.70 -10.93 -18.41
C LEU A 171 -13.63 -12.36 -17.85
N GLY A 172 -14.76 -13.03 -17.63
CA GLY A 172 -14.80 -14.38 -17.06
C GLY A 172 -14.26 -14.46 -15.63
N ILE A 173 -14.41 -13.41 -14.82
CA ILE A 173 -13.93 -13.39 -13.43
C ILE A 173 -14.84 -14.24 -12.56
N ASN A 174 -14.39 -15.43 -12.20
CA ASN A 174 -15.04 -16.35 -11.28
C ASN A 174 -14.32 -16.40 -9.92
N LEU A 175 -14.13 -15.23 -9.31
CA LEU A 175 -13.50 -15.06 -8.00
C LEU A 175 -14.44 -14.32 -7.07
N GLU A 176 -14.43 -14.67 -5.78
CA GLU A 176 -15.01 -13.78 -4.76
C GLU A 176 -14.08 -12.58 -4.62
N ILE A 177 -14.59 -11.37 -4.84
CA ILE A 177 -13.78 -10.16 -4.78
C ILE A 177 -13.64 -9.71 -3.34
N TYR A 178 -12.40 -9.60 -2.88
CA TYR A 178 -12.06 -9.08 -1.56
C TYR A 178 -11.38 -7.72 -1.68
N SER A 179 -11.53 -6.91 -0.64
CA SER A 179 -10.90 -5.61 -0.51
C SER A 179 -10.30 -5.44 0.88
N GLY A 180 -9.23 -4.67 0.99
CA GLY A 180 -8.58 -4.32 2.26
C GLY A 180 -7.80 -3.03 2.12
N GLU A 181 -6.78 -2.86 2.95
CA GLU A 181 -5.79 -1.81 2.74
C GLU A 181 -4.64 -2.33 1.88
N ASN A 182 -3.95 -1.44 1.16
CA ASN A 182 -2.78 -1.82 0.35
C ASN A 182 -1.57 -2.25 1.20
N TRP A 183 -1.66 -2.13 2.52
CA TRP A 183 -0.54 -2.40 3.41
C TRP A 183 -0.56 -3.82 3.97
N VAL A 184 0.58 -4.49 3.84
CA VAL A 184 0.70 -5.92 4.09
C VAL A 184 2.09 -6.27 4.62
N ASP A 185 2.14 -7.28 5.47
CA ASP A 185 3.37 -7.97 5.89
C ASP A 185 3.20 -9.45 5.53
N MET A 186 4.07 -10.01 4.68
CA MET A 186 3.86 -11.38 4.21
C MET A 186 5.15 -12.12 3.86
N PRO A 187 5.16 -13.46 4.00
CA PRO A 187 6.29 -14.29 3.63
C PRO A 187 6.46 -14.37 2.12
N ARG A 188 7.67 -14.74 1.71
CA ARG A 188 8.13 -14.75 0.32
C ARG A 188 7.22 -15.56 -0.60
N ASP A 189 6.78 -16.73 -0.15
CA ASP A 189 5.93 -17.64 -0.92
C ASP A 189 4.56 -17.02 -1.24
N ALA A 190 3.98 -16.24 -0.32
CA ALA A 190 2.75 -15.49 -0.54
C ALA A 190 2.94 -14.37 -1.58
N VAL A 191 4.10 -13.70 -1.57
CA VAL A 191 4.45 -12.69 -2.59
C VAL A 191 4.60 -13.34 -3.95
N GLU A 192 5.34 -14.45 -4.05
CA GLU A 192 5.51 -15.19 -5.30
C GLU A 192 4.18 -15.67 -5.86
N TYR A 193 3.31 -16.22 -5.00
CA TYR A 193 1.98 -16.62 -5.39
C TYR A 193 1.18 -15.45 -5.97
N CYS A 194 1.21 -14.28 -5.34
CA CYS A 194 0.54 -13.09 -5.85
C CYS A 194 1.03 -12.66 -7.24
N ILE A 195 2.35 -12.66 -7.44
CA ILE A 195 2.97 -12.28 -8.73
C ILE A 195 2.63 -13.31 -9.82
N ASN A 196 2.84 -14.60 -9.54
CA ASN A 196 2.57 -15.68 -10.48
C ASN A 196 1.08 -15.74 -10.86
N TYR A 197 0.19 -15.49 -9.89
CA TYR A 197 -1.26 -15.46 -10.15
C TYR A 197 -1.63 -14.31 -11.10
N LEU A 198 -1.10 -13.10 -10.88
CA LEU A 198 -1.34 -11.97 -11.79
C LEU A 198 -0.87 -12.24 -13.22
N GLU A 199 0.31 -12.86 -13.38
CA GLU A 199 0.89 -13.16 -14.69
C GLU A 199 0.13 -14.26 -15.44
N SER A 200 -0.33 -15.28 -14.72
CA SER A 200 -1.12 -16.39 -15.29
C SER A 200 -2.60 -16.04 -15.53
N HIS A 201 -3.11 -14.94 -14.94
CA HIS A 201 -4.52 -14.53 -15.06
C HIS A 201 -4.65 -13.13 -15.68
N PRO A 202 -4.40 -12.97 -16.99
CA PRO A 202 -4.40 -11.67 -17.67
C PRO A 202 -5.76 -10.95 -17.59
N ASN A 203 -6.86 -11.69 -17.52
CA ASN A 203 -8.19 -11.11 -17.34
C ASN A 203 -8.39 -10.48 -15.95
N LEU A 204 -7.80 -11.06 -14.89
CA LEU A 204 -7.78 -10.45 -13.57
C LEU A 204 -6.97 -9.15 -13.60
N LEU A 205 -5.77 -9.18 -14.20
CA LEU A 205 -4.96 -7.98 -14.36
C LEU A 205 -5.71 -6.90 -15.15
N LYS A 206 -6.43 -7.27 -16.22
CA LYS A 206 -7.25 -6.34 -17.00
C LYS A 206 -8.40 -5.75 -16.17
N MET A 207 -9.04 -6.56 -15.32
CA MET A 207 -10.06 -6.10 -14.38
C MET A 207 -9.49 -5.01 -13.47
N LEU A 208 -8.34 -5.26 -12.86
CA LEU A 208 -7.65 -4.35 -11.94
C LEU A 208 -7.20 -3.06 -12.64
N GLN A 209 -6.58 -3.17 -13.82
CA GLN A 209 -6.14 -2.04 -14.66
C GLN A 209 -7.26 -1.09 -15.07
N THR A 210 -8.49 -1.60 -15.17
CA THR A 210 -9.66 -0.81 -15.56
C THR A 210 -10.64 -0.61 -14.41
N GLY A 211 -10.23 -0.94 -13.18
CA GLY A 211 -10.99 -0.76 -11.96
C GLY A 211 -10.63 0.54 -11.24
N CYS A 212 -11.18 0.70 -10.04
CA CYS A 212 -10.90 1.83 -9.17
C CYS A 212 -10.36 1.35 -7.82
N PHE A 213 -9.33 2.04 -7.31
CA PHE A 213 -8.64 1.70 -6.05
C PHE A 213 -8.12 0.26 -6.04
N SER A 214 -7.70 -0.26 -7.19
CA SER A 214 -7.41 -1.68 -7.38
C SER A 214 -6.22 -2.20 -6.55
N ASP A 215 -5.37 -1.29 -6.05
CA ASP A 215 -4.35 -1.57 -5.03
C ASP A 215 -4.96 -2.12 -3.73
N GLU A 216 -6.18 -1.71 -3.38
CA GLU A 216 -6.94 -2.22 -2.23
C GLU A 216 -7.67 -3.55 -2.49
N PHE A 217 -7.52 -4.20 -3.66
CA PHE A 217 -8.28 -5.41 -4.00
C PHE A 217 -7.43 -6.62 -4.38
N TRP A 218 -6.29 -6.41 -5.03
CA TRP A 218 -5.61 -7.47 -5.77
C TRP A 218 -5.04 -8.56 -4.84
N MET A 219 -4.23 -8.20 -3.84
CA MET A 219 -3.65 -9.16 -2.88
C MET A 219 -4.74 -9.88 -2.09
N GLN A 220 -5.74 -9.13 -1.62
CA GLN A 220 -6.86 -9.69 -0.87
C GLN A 220 -7.62 -10.69 -1.71
N THR A 221 -7.94 -10.34 -2.96
CA THR A 221 -8.68 -11.23 -3.87
C THR A 221 -7.85 -12.47 -4.19
N ILE A 222 -6.56 -12.34 -4.50
CA ILE A 222 -5.71 -13.48 -4.85
C ILE A 222 -5.54 -14.44 -3.65
N LEU A 223 -5.14 -13.92 -2.49
CA LEU A 223 -4.83 -14.74 -1.32
C LEU A 223 -6.08 -15.31 -0.66
N CYS A 224 -7.20 -14.56 -0.57
CA CYS A 224 -8.42 -15.05 0.08
C CYS A 224 -9.18 -16.10 -0.74
N ASN A 225 -8.84 -16.28 -2.03
CA ASN A 225 -9.36 -17.34 -2.88
C ASN A 225 -8.43 -18.57 -2.93
N SER A 226 -7.25 -18.53 -2.28
CA SER A 226 -6.42 -19.72 -2.03
C SER A 226 -6.63 -20.23 -0.61
N PRO A 227 -7.17 -21.45 -0.39
CA PRO A 227 -7.35 -22.00 0.95
C PRO A 227 -6.05 -22.04 1.78
N GLU A 228 -4.93 -22.41 1.14
CA GLU A 228 -3.60 -22.51 1.75
C GLU A 228 -3.08 -21.18 2.30
N PHE A 229 -3.20 -20.10 1.53
CA PHE A 229 -2.79 -18.77 2.01
C PHE A 229 -3.84 -18.16 2.93
N LYS A 230 -5.13 -18.40 2.69
CA LYS A 230 -6.21 -17.80 3.48
C LYS A 230 -6.14 -18.15 4.96
N GLN A 231 -5.81 -19.40 5.29
CA GLN A 231 -5.66 -19.84 6.69
C GLN A 231 -4.46 -19.19 7.42
N ARG A 232 -3.50 -18.64 6.66
CA ARG A 232 -2.33 -17.91 7.20
C ARG A 232 -2.62 -16.42 7.41
N ILE A 233 -3.76 -15.90 6.94
CA ILE A 233 -4.08 -14.48 7.06
C ILE A 233 -4.53 -14.11 8.48
N VAL A 234 -3.79 -13.22 9.11
CA VAL A 234 -4.17 -12.47 10.30
C VAL A 234 -4.74 -11.12 9.86
N LYS A 235 -5.96 -10.79 10.29
CA LYS A 235 -6.67 -9.55 9.95
C LYS A 235 -6.12 -8.33 10.72
N ASN A 236 -4.83 -8.06 10.58
CA ASN A 236 -4.14 -6.91 11.14
C ASN A 236 -3.11 -6.43 10.10
N HIS A 237 -2.85 -5.13 10.04
CA HIS A 237 -1.79 -4.54 9.19
C HIS A 237 -0.81 -3.71 10.03
N HIS A 238 -0.85 -3.85 11.36
CA HIS A 238 0.01 -3.22 12.36
C HIS A 238 0.18 -1.70 12.21
N ARG A 239 -0.88 -0.99 11.82
CA ARG A 239 -0.83 0.46 11.62
C ARG A 239 -1.80 1.22 12.49
N TYR A 240 -1.28 2.27 13.12
CA TYR A 240 -2.11 3.35 13.63
C TYR A 240 -2.52 4.26 12.46
N ILE A 241 -3.82 4.34 12.21
CA ILE A 241 -4.41 5.24 11.22
C ILE A 241 -5.58 5.97 11.86
N LYS A 242 -5.50 7.30 11.93
CA LYS A 242 -6.59 8.13 12.44
C LYS A 242 -7.55 8.48 11.31
N TRP A 243 -8.71 7.82 11.29
CA TRP A 243 -9.77 7.98 10.29
C TRP A 243 -10.65 9.21 10.55
N GLN A 244 -10.03 10.38 10.67
CA GLN A 244 -10.69 11.67 10.89
C GLN A 244 -10.06 12.72 9.97
N LYS A 245 -10.73 13.88 9.85
CA LYS A 245 -10.14 15.04 9.17
C LYS A 245 -9.23 15.79 10.14
N GLN A 246 -7.98 16.00 9.75
CA GLN A 246 -7.00 16.80 10.49
C GLN A 246 -5.99 17.36 9.48
N HIS A 247 -5.57 18.63 9.67
CA HIS A 247 -4.64 19.33 8.78
C HIS A 247 -5.01 19.23 7.28
N GLY A 248 -6.31 19.33 6.96
CA GLY A 248 -6.81 19.26 5.59
C GLY A 248 -6.76 17.88 4.93
N SER A 249 -6.46 16.82 5.67
CA SER A 249 -6.25 15.46 5.15
C SER A 249 -7.24 14.45 5.72
N TYR A 250 -7.53 13.39 4.95
CA TYR A 250 -8.24 12.19 5.40
C TYR A 250 -7.60 10.95 4.72
N PRO A 251 -7.07 9.95 5.45
CA PRO A 251 -6.90 9.96 6.91
C PRO A 251 -6.02 11.13 7.38
N ALA A 252 -6.07 11.42 8.68
CA ALA A 252 -5.40 12.56 9.32
C ALA A 252 -3.88 12.58 9.04
N ILE A 253 -3.31 13.79 9.01
CA ILE A 253 -1.88 13.98 9.26
C ILE A 253 -1.72 14.01 10.77
N LEU A 254 -0.84 13.15 11.30
CA LEU A 254 -0.63 12.97 12.72
C LEU A 254 0.27 14.08 13.28
N ASP A 255 0.02 14.48 14.50
CA ASP A 255 0.84 15.45 15.26
C ASP A 255 1.03 14.96 16.71
N MET A 256 1.63 15.78 17.57
CA MET A 256 1.92 15.40 18.95
C MET A 256 0.70 14.96 19.76
N SER A 257 -0.51 15.40 19.41
CA SER A 257 -1.73 14.96 20.10
C SER A 257 -2.01 13.46 19.91
N ASP A 258 -1.37 12.83 18.94
CA ASP A 258 -1.52 11.40 18.64
C ASP A 258 -0.48 10.52 19.37
N PHE A 259 0.53 11.11 20.03
CA PHE A 259 1.66 10.37 20.61
C PHE A 259 1.21 9.28 21.59
N ASP A 260 0.40 9.65 22.60
CA ASP A 260 -0.05 8.69 23.63
C ASP A 260 -0.87 7.55 23.04
N ASN A 261 -1.71 7.83 22.05
CA ASN A 261 -2.49 6.79 21.36
C ASN A 261 -1.60 5.82 20.58
N ILE A 262 -0.50 6.33 20.02
CA ILE A 262 0.46 5.52 19.26
C ILE A 262 1.24 4.61 20.20
N ILE A 263 1.84 5.14 21.28
CA ILE A 263 2.72 4.35 22.14
C ILE A 263 1.98 3.35 23.03
N ASN A 264 0.70 3.57 23.31
CA ASN A 264 -0.12 2.66 24.10
C ASN A 264 -0.82 1.57 23.26
N GLY A 265 -0.69 1.61 21.93
CA GLY A 265 -1.28 0.62 21.02
C GLY A 265 -0.29 -0.43 20.51
N ASP A 266 -0.80 -1.56 20.00
CA ASP A 266 0.02 -2.57 19.29
C ASP A 266 0.15 -2.19 17.81
N TYR A 267 0.98 -1.18 17.57
CA TYR A 267 1.31 -0.70 16.23
C TYR A 267 2.79 -0.88 15.96
N ILE A 268 3.12 -1.10 14.69
CA ILE A 268 4.50 -1.15 14.21
C ILE A 268 4.79 0.13 13.42
N PHE A 269 3.82 0.57 12.63
CA PHE A 269 3.85 1.81 11.88
C PHE A 269 2.68 2.74 12.27
N ALA A 270 2.86 4.03 12.10
CA ALA A 270 1.79 5.01 12.19
C ALA A 270 1.68 5.80 10.89
N ARG A 271 0.50 6.36 10.63
CA ARG A 271 0.18 7.01 9.36
C ARG A 271 -0.92 8.08 9.49
N LYS A 272 -0.83 9.25 8.84
CA LYS A 272 0.21 9.73 7.91
C LYS A 272 1.08 10.80 8.54
N PHE A 273 2.36 10.83 8.17
CA PHE A 273 3.31 11.85 8.56
C PHE A 273 3.51 12.88 7.43
N GLU A 274 3.57 14.16 7.79
CA GLU A 274 3.81 15.28 6.87
C GLU A 274 4.37 16.50 7.60
N ASN A 275 5.49 17.04 7.11
CA ASN A 275 6.09 18.26 7.65
C ASN A 275 5.20 19.49 7.36
N PRO A 276 5.20 20.51 8.24
CA PRO A 276 5.87 20.53 9.55
C PRO A 276 5.05 19.90 10.68
N TYR A 277 3.79 19.52 10.43
CA TYR A 277 2.84 19.09 11.47
C TYR A 277 3.35 17.93 12.32
N SER A 278 4.04 16.97 11.69
CA SER A 278 4.48 15.74 12.36
C SER A 278 5.91 15.82 12.94
N ASP A 279 6.61 16.95 12.84
CA ASP A 279 8.05 17.02 13.13
C ASP A 279 8.37 16.73 14.60
N GLU A 280 7.57 17.31 15.50
CA GLU A 280 7.69 17.09 16.93
C GLU A 280 7.33 15.64 17.30
N LEU A 281 6.27 15.08 16.68
CA LEU A 281 5.87 13.69 16.86
C LEU A 281 6.96 12.71 16.42
N ILE A 282 7.57 12.94 15.25
CA ILE A 282 8.69 12.13 14.75
C ILE A 282 9.85 12.19 15.74
N THR A 283 10.17 13.39 16.24
CA THR A 283 11.25 13.58 17.21
C THR A 283 11.01 12.79 18.49
N GLN A 284 9.78 12.85 19.01
CA GLN A 284 9.43 12.15 20.24
C GLN A 284 9.38 10.62 20.05
N LEU A 285 8.83 10.12 18.94
CA LEU A 285 8.86 8.69 18.60
C LEU A 285 10.30 8.17 18.46
N ASN A 286 11.18 8.94 17.81
CA ASN A 286 12.59 8.55 17.67
C ASN A 286 13.33 8.52 19.01
N ARG A 287 12.97 9.39 19.97
CA ARG A 287 13.53 9.33 21.33
C ARG A 287 13.05 8.10 22.10
N ASN A 288 11.77 7.77 21.97
CA ASN A 288 11.18 6.57 22.59
C ASN A 288 11.73 5.27 21.98
N ASN A 289 12.20 5.32 20.74
CA ASN A 289 12.72 4.15 20.00
C ASN A 289 14.26 3.99 20.09
N LYS A 290 14.95 4.81 20.88
CA LYS A 290 16.38 4.63 21.20
C LYS A 290 16.53 3.63 22.33
#